data_AF-A0A7S1DNR5-F1
#
_entry.id   AF-A0A7S1DNR5-F1
#
_cell.length_a   1.000
_cell.length_b   1.000
_cell.length_c   1.000
_cell.angle_alpha   90.00
_cell.angle_beta   90.00
_cell.angle_gamma   90.00
#
_symmetry.space_group_name_H-M   'P 1'
#
loop_
_entity.id
_entity.type
_entity.pdbx_description
1 polymer ?
#
loop_
_entity_poly.entity_id
_entity_poly.type
_entity_poly.pdbx_seq_one_letter_code
_entity_poly.pdbx_strand_id
1 'polypeptide(L)'
;AMELMGSFNHIDLSMMMSKYAKIGTRPGRVLLERMERQGVAKIDHFDPQAIGITMWAYAKLGVRPGTELLARVERRAVASMDGFIPQNIANTMWAYATLSVRPSTELLG
;
A
#
# COMPACT_ATOMS: atom_id res chain seq x y z
N ALA A 1 -2.61 -1.91 30.34
CA ALA A 1 -1.76 -0.77 29.95
C ALA A 1 -0.32 -1.09 30.34
N MET A 2 0.41 -1.81 29.47
CA MET A 2 1.89 -1.96 29.44
C MET A 2 2.25 -3.11 28.47
N GLU A 3 1.99 -2.92 27.18
CA GLU A 3 2.66 -3.67 26.09
C GLU A 3 2.96 -2.71 24.93
N LEU A 4 3.30 -1.46 25.26
CA LEU A 4 3.38 -0.33 24.33
C LEU A 4 4.81 0.15 24.02
N MET A 5 5.85 -0.63 24.31
CA MET A 5 7.24 -0.17 24.11
C MET A 5 8.22 -1.21 23.52
N GLY A 6 7.72 -2.24 22.82
CA GLY A 6 8.57 -3.31 22.25
C GLY A 6 8.74 -3.36 20.72
N SER A 7 7.88 -2.72 19.90
CA SER A 7 7.84 -2.99 18.44
C SER A 7 7.86 -1.77 17.52
N PHE A 8 8.22 -0.58 18.02
CA PHE A 8 8.21 0.67 17.26
C PHE A 8 9.30 0.81 16.17
N ASN A 9 9.96 -0.26 15.74
CA ASN A 9 11.05 -0.21 14.75
C ASN A 9 10.66 -0.60 13.31
N HIS A 10 9.45 -1.13 13.09
CA HIS A 10 8.99 -1.52 11.74
C HIS A 10 7.52 -1.14 11.55
N ILE A 11 7.22 0.16 11.49
CA ILE A 11 5.91 0.53 10.97
C ILE A 11 5.93 0.29 9.46
N ASP A 12 5.21 -0.73 9.02
CA ASP A 12 5.03 -1.00 7.61
C ASP A 12 4.12 0.09 6.99
N LEU A 13 4.42 0.49 5.75
CA LEU A 13 3.66 1.48 4.99
C LEU A 13 2.16 1.14 5.01
N SER A 14 1.83 -0.16 4.86
CA SER A 14 0.47 -0.69 4.86
C SER A 14 -0.29 -0.34 6.15
N MET A 15 0.31 -0.63 7.32
CA MET A 15 -0.29 -0.40 8.64
C MET A 15 -0.49 1.08 8.91
N MET A 16 0.53 1.88 8.60
CA MET A 16 0.51 3.30 8.87
C MET A 16 -0.48 4.03 7.97
N MET A 17 -0.44 3.78 6.66
CA MET A 17 -1.38 4.36 5.70
C MET A 17 -2.80 3.92 5.99
N SER A 18 -3.02 2.67 6.38
CA SER A 18 -4.35 2.19 6.79
C SER A 18 -4.87 2.94 8.01
N LYS A 19 -4.02 3.23 9.01
CA LYS A 19 -4.41 4.03 10.18
C LYS A 19 -4.88 5.43 9.77
N TYR A 20 -4.12 6.12 8.92
CA TYR A 20 -4.48 7.43 8.38
C TYR A 20 -5.79 7.38 7.57
N ALA A 21 -5.95 6.38 6.72
CA ALA A 21 -7.16 6.17 5.93
C ALA A 21 -8.40 5.91 6.80
N LYS A 22 -8.25 5.18 7.91
CA LYS A 22 -9.34 4.91 8.87
C LYS A 22 -9.77 6.16 9.64
N ILE A 23 -8.83 7.02 10.03
CA ILE A 23 -9.12 8.29 10.71
C ILE A 23 -9.47 9.44 9.73
N GLY A 24 -9.49 9.16 8.42
CA GLY A 24 -9.90 10.12 7.40
C GLY A 24 -8.96 11.32 7.24
N THR A 25 -7.73 11.22 7.69
CA THR A 25 -6.74 12.32 7.66
C THR A 25 -5.52 11.89 6.87
N ARG A 26 -4.96 12.78 6.05
CA ARG A 26 -3.72 12.50 5.31
C ARG A 26 -2.49 12.63 6.22
N PRO A 27 -1.46 11.77 6.06
CA PRO A 27 -0.16 12.05 6.66
C PRO A 27 0.37 13.39 6.15
N GLY A 28 1.05 14.14 7.01
CA GLY A 28 1.77 15.33 6.57
C GLY A 28 2.83 14.98 5.51
N ARG A 29 3.14 15.93 4.61
CA ARG A 29 4.01 15.70 3.45
C ARG A 29 5.31 14.96 3.78
N VAL A 30 6.07 15.45 4.76
CA VAL A 30 7.36 14.87 5.16
C VAL A 30 7.21 13.42 5.65
N LEU A 31 6.11 13.12 6.34
CA LEU A 31 5.84 11.77 6.83
C LEU A 31 5.45 10.84 5.68
N LEU A 32 4.59 11.30 4.76
CA LEU A 32 4.24 10.54 3.57
C LEU A 32 5.47 10.21 2.70
N GLU A 33 6.36 11.17 2.47
CA GLU A 33 7.61 10.97 1.73
C GLU A 33 8.55 9.96 2.42
N ARG A 34 8.54 9.89 3.76
CA ARG A 34 9.30 8.87 4.51
C ARG A 34 8.65 7.50 4.39
N MET A 35 7.33 7.43 4.52
CA MET A 35 6.55 6.21 4.37
C MET A 35 6.74 5.61 2.97
N GLU A 36 6.66 6.43 1.92
CA GLU A 36 6.89 5.98 0.53
C GLU A 36 8.28 5.39 0.33
N ARG A 37 9.32 6.09 0.80
CA ARG A 37 10.70 5.57 0.71
C ARG A 37 10.87 4.24 1.43
N GLN A 38 10.27 4.10 2.61
CA GLN A 38 10.30 2.84 3.33
C GLN A 38 9.50 1.74 2.62
N GLY A 39 8.35 2.09 2.05
CA GLY A 39 7.54 1.20 1.22
C GLY A 39 8.35 0.65 0.05
N VAL A 40 8.97 1.52 -0.74
CA VAL A 40 9.84 1.12 -1.86
C VAL A 40 10.96 0.19 -1.39
N ALA A 41 11.61 0.50 -0.26
CA ALA A 41 12.71 -0.31 0.26
C ALA A 41 12.29 -1.67 0.82
N LYS A 42 11.02 -1.84 1.20
CA LYS A 42 10.52 -3.04 1.90
C LYS A 42 9.46 -3.81 1.12
N ILE A 43 9.04 -3.33 -0.04
CA ILE A 43 7.93 -3.88 -0.84
C ILE A 43 8.07 -5.38 -1.12
N ASP A 44 9.30 -5.89 -1.24
CA ASP A 44 9.57 -7.31 -1.48
C ASP A 44 9.11 -8.21 -0.31
N HIS A 45 8.95 -7.65 0.88
CA HIS A 45 8.45 -8.34 2.07
C HIS A 45 6.92 -8.24 2.22
N PHE A 46 6.23 -7.51 1.34
CA PHE A 46 4.79 -7.35 1.45
C PHE A 46 4.13 -8.64 1.00
N ASP A 47 3.17 -9.12 1.79
CA ASP A 47 2.26 -10.16 1.34
C ASP A 47 1.13 -9.53 0.49
N PRO A 48 0.32 -10.36 -0.21
CA PRO A 48 -0.84 -9.90 -0.98
C PRO A 48 -1.81 -8.99 -0.21
N GLN A 49 -1.96 -9.21 1.10
CA GLN A 49 -2.84 -8.39 1.94
C GLN A 49 -2.26 -6.99 2.17
N ALA A 50 -0.97 -6.91 2.49
CA ALA A 50 -0.25 -5.65 2.66
C ALA A 50 -0.29 -4.80 1.38
N ILE A 51 -0.19 -5.43 0.20
CA ILE A 51 -0.36 -4.76 -1.09
C ILE A 51 -1.76 -4.17 -1.23
N GLY A 52 -2.80 -5.00 -1.08
CA GLY A 52 -4.19 -4.57 -1.23
C GLY A 52 -4.56 -3.46 -0.24
N ILE A 53 -4.14 -3.58 1.03
CA ILE A 53 -4.37 -2.56 2.06
C ILE A 53 -3.64 -1.25 1.74
N THR A 54 -2.40 -1.33 1.26
CA THR A 54 -1.63 -0.14 0.89
C THR A 54 -2.34 0.62 -0.22
N MET A 55 -2.71 -0.08 -1.31
CA MET A 55 -3.41 0.54 -2.45
C MET A 55 -4.76 1.11 -2.03
N TRP A 56 -5.55 0.38 -1.25
CA TRP A 56 -6.80 0.87 -0.69
C TRP A 56 -6.61 2.16 0.13
N ALA A 57 -5.57 2.22 0.97
CA ALA A 57 -5.32 3.38 1.81
C ALA A 57 -4.97 4.63 1.00
N TYR A 58 -4.13 4.51 -0.03
CA TYR A 58 -3.83 5.60 -0.96
C TYR A 58 -5.09 6.10 -1.66
N ALA A 59 -5.90 5.20 -2.20
CA ALA A 59 -7.16 5.53 -2.85
C ALA A 59 -8.14 6.22 -1.90
N LYS A 60 -8.33 5.69 -0.69
CA LYS A 60 -9.23 6.26 0.31
C LYS A 60 -8.80 7.65 0.77
N LEU A 61 -7.49 7.91 0.86
CA LEU A 61 -6.95 9.21 1.20
C LEU A 61 -6.94 10.18 0.02
N GLY A 62 -7.21 9.72 -1.21
CA GLY A 62 -7.13 10.51 -2.43
C GLY A 62 -5.71 11.01 -2.70
N VAL A 63 -4.71 10.20 -2.36
CA VAL A 63 -3.28 10.48 -2.57
C VAL A 63 -2.78 9.47 -3.60
N ARG A 64 -2.13 9.96 -4.66
CA ARG A 64 -1.49 9.08 -5.63
C ARG A 64 -0.14 8.61 -5.07
N PRO A 65 0.13 7.29 -5.02
CA PRO A 65 1.47 6.82 -4.69
C PRO A 65 2.47 7.28 -5.76
N GLY A 66 3.72 7.50 -5.35
CA GLY A 66 4.81 7.75 -6.28
C GLY A 66 4.94 6.64 -7.34
N THR A 67 5.40 7.01 -8.54
CA THR A 67 5.51 6.09 -9.69
C THR A 67 6.42 4.89 -9.42
N GLU A 68 7.53 5.08 -8.71
CA GLU A 68 8.42 3.98 -8.30
C GLU A 68 7.71 3.00 -7.36
N LEU A 69 6.96 3.52 -6.38
CA LEU A 69 6.20 2.66 -5.46
C LEU A 69 5.14 1.87 -6.21
N LEU A 70 4.40 2.50 -7.14
CA LEU A 70 3.44 1.80 -7.99
C LEU A 70 4.09 0.68 -8.81
N ALA A 71 5.19 0.97 -9.51
CA ALA A 71 5.89 -0.04 -10.32
C ALA A 71 6.35 -1.25 -9.48
N ARG A 72 6.83 -0.99 -8.25
CA ARG A 72 7.24 -2.04 -7.32
C ARG A 72 6.06 -2.84 -6.79
N VAL A 73 4.96 -2.17 -6.45
CA VAL A 73 3.70 -2.79 -6.02
C VAL A 73 3.18 -3.74 -7.11
N GLU A 74 3.18 -3.31 -8.37
CA GLU A 74 2.72 -4.15 -9.48
C GLU A 74 3.59 -5.40 -9.65
N ARG A 75 4.92 -5.24 -9.70
CA ARG A 75 5.85 -6.38 -9.79
C ARG A 75 5.64 -7.36 -8.66
N ARG A 76 5.50 -6.86 -7.43
CA ARG A 76 5.26 -7.69 -6.25
C ARG A 76 3.90 -8.38 -6.31
N ALA A 77 2.86 -7.69 -6.77
CA ALA A 77 1.52 -8.22 -6.91
C ALA A 77 1.49 -9.39 -7.91
N VAL A 78 2.10 -9.21 -9.09
CA VAL A 78 2.26 -10.26 -10.10
C VAL A 78 3.04 -11.46 -9.52
N ALA A 79 4.17 -11.20 -8.84
CA ALA A 79 4.99 -12.26 -8.26
C ALA A 79 4.34 -13.01 -7.07
N SER A 80 3.23 -12.52 -6.52
CA SER A 80 2.49 -13.17 -5.44
C SER A 80 1.02 -13.42 -5.77
N MET A 81 0.68 -13.45 -7.06
CA MET A 81 -0.70 -13.49 -7.51
C MET A 81 -1.47 -14.70 -6.95
N ASP A 82 -0.81 -15.86 -6.80
CA ASP A 82 -1.41 -17.07 -6.23
C ASP A 82 -1.84 -16.92 -4.76
N GLY A 83 -1.25 -15.97 -4.02
CA GLY A 83 -1.60 -15.68 -2.62
C GLY A 83 -2.68 -14.62 -2.46
N PHE A 84 -3.14 -14.00 -3.55
CA PHE A 84 -4.20 -13.00 -3.49
C PHE A 84 -5.56 -13.66 -3.26
N ILE A 85 -6.19 -13.36 -2.12
CA ILE A 85 -7.62 -13.60 -1.96
C ILE A 85 -8.43 -12.58 -2.78
N PRO A 86 -9.68 -12.90 -3.18
CA PRO A 86 -10.50 -12.02 -4.03
C PRO A 86 -10.63 -10.59 -3.51
N GLN A 87 -10.74 -10.40 -2.19
CA GLN A 87 -10.83 -9.08 -1.58
C GLN A 87 -9.58 -8.21 -1.83
N ASN A 88 -8.39 -8.80 -1.80
CA ASN A 88 -7.14 -8.05 -2.00
C ASN A 88 -7.00 -7.60 -3.45
N ILE A 89 -7.38 -8.45 -4.42
CA ILE A 89 -7.40 -8.07 -5.84
C ILE A 89 -8.42 -6.96 -6.08
N ALA A 90 -9.63 -7.13 -5.54
CA ALA A 90 -10.69 -6.13 -5.66
C ALA A 90 -10.25 -4.76 -5.10
N ASN A 91 -9.59 -4.75 -3.93
CA ASN A 91 -9.04 -3.52 -3.34
C ASN A 91 -7.98 -2.87 -4.22
N THR A 92 -7.05 -3.66 -4.77
CA THR A 92 -6.00 -3.16 -5.67
C THR A 92 -6.61 -2.56 -6.94
N MET A 93 -7.56 -3.25 -7.59
CA MET A 93 -8.20 -2.78 -8.83
C MET A 93 -9.09 -1.56 -8.58
N TRP A 94 -9.87 -1.56 -7.49
CA TRP A 94 -10.66 -0.41 -7.07
C TRP A 94 -9.78 0.82 -6.80
N ALA A 95 -8.61 0.62 -6.19
CA ALA A 95 -7.68 1.71 -5.93
C ALA A 95 -7.13 2.35 -7.23
N TYR A 96 -6.75 1.53 -8.22
CA TYR A 96 -6.33 2.03 -9.54
C TYR A 96 -7.42 2.87 -10.20
N ALA A 97 -8.65 2.36 -10.25
CA ALA A 97 -9.79 3.09 -10.80
C ALA A 97 -10.05 4.42 -10.06
N THR A 98 -10.05 4.39 -8.73
CA THR A 98 -10.31 5.56 -7.86
C THR A 98 -9.24 6.63 -8.01
N LEU A 99 -7.97 6.24 -8.14
CA LEU A 99 -6.86 7.17 -8.32
C LEU A 99 -6.71 7.68 -9.76
N SER A 100 -7.51 7.12 -10.69
CA SER A 100 -7.38 7.32 -12.13
C SER A 100 -5.96 7.02 -12.63
N VAL A 101 -5.40 5.92 -12.14
CA VAL A 101 -4.09 5.38 -12.54
C VAL A 101 -4.36 4.09 -13.31
N ARG A 102 -3.73 3.95 -14.47
CA ARG A 102 -3.83 2.73 -15.28
C ARG A 102 -2.85 1.69 -14.73
N PRO A 103 -3.31 0.48 -14.35
CA PRO A 103 -2.40 -0.60 -13.99
C PRO A 103 -1.64 -1.11 -15.21
N SER A 104 -0.47 -1.72 -14.99
CA SER A 104 0.26 -2.42 -16.04
C SER A 104 -0.55 -3.56 -16.65
N THR A 105 -0.22 -3.89 -17.91
CA THR A 105 -0.81 -5.01 -18.64
C THR A 105 -0.59 -6.34 -17.93
N GLU A 106 0.59 -6.51 -17.33
CA GLU A 106 1.00 -7.69 -16.58
C GLU A 106 0.12 -7.92 -15.35
N LEU A 107 -0.36 -6.85 -14.71
CA LEU A 107 -1.29 -6.95 -13.60
C LEU A 107 -2.73 -7.24 -14.05
N LEU A 108 -3.08 -6.93 -15.30
CA LEU A 108 -4.41 -7.15 -15.87
C LEU A 108 -4.60 -8.56 -16.45
N GLY A 109 -3.52 -9.25 -16.83
CA GLY A 109 -3.53 -10.58 -17.45
C GLY A 109 -3.11 -10.58 -18.91
#